data_AF-A0A9X8ITI4-F1
#
_entry.id   AF-A0A9X8ITI4-F1
#
_cell.length_a   1.000
_cell.length_b   1.000
_cell.length_c   1.000
_cell.angle_alpha   90.00
_cell.angle_beta   90.00
_cell.angle_gamma   90.00
#
_symmetry.space_group_name_H-M   'P 1'
#
loop_
_entity.id
_entity.type
_entity.pdbx_description
1 polymer ?
#
loop_
_entity_poly.entity_id
_entity_poly.type
_entity_poly.pdbx_seq_one_letter_code
_entity_poly.pdbx_strand_id
1 'polypeptide(L)'
;HIHETREWIIRNSPVPIGTVPIYQALEKVNGVAEDLTWELFRDTLIEQAEQGVDYFTIHAGVLLRYVPLTAKRVTGIVSRGGSIMAKWGLANHKENFLYTHFDEICEIMKAYDVSFSLGDGLRPGSIADANDEAQFGELETLGELTKIAWKHDVQCMIEGPGHVPMQLIKEN
;
A
#
# COMPACT_ATOMS: atom_id res chain seq x y z
N HIS A 1 5.83 5.57 -19.63
CA HIS A 1 4.64 6.39 -19.96
C HIS A 1 3.49 6.25 -18.93
N ILE A 2 3.79 6.06 -17.63
CA ILE A 2 2.74 5.90 -16.62
C ILE A 2 2.01 7.24 -16.39
N HIS A 3 2.77 8.33 -16.28
CA HIS A 3 2.25 9.68 -16.03
C HIS A 3 1.30 10.15 -17.13
N GLU A 4 1.72 10.07 -18.39
CA GLU A 4 0.96 10.59 -19.54
C GLU A 4 -0.32 9.78 -19.77
N THR A 5 -0.26 8.46 -19.57
CA THR A 5 -1.44 7.60 -19.66
C THR A 5 -2.47 7.98 -18.60
N ARG A 6 -2.01 8.20 -17.36
CA ARG A 6 -2.88 8.60 -16.24
C ARG A 6 -3.50 9.98 -16.47
N GLU A 7 -2.77 10.94 -17.05
CA GLU A 7 -3.32 12.26 -17.38
C GLU A 7 -4.55 12.15 -18.28
N TRP A 8 -4.45 11.38 -19.37
CA TRP A 8 -5.58 11.14 -20.27
C TRP A 8 -6.74 10.44 -19.57
N ILE A 9 -6.47 9.47 -18.69
CA ILE A 9 -7.51 8.79 -17.91
C ILE A 9 -8.24 9.77 -17.00
N ILE A 10 -7.52 10.53 -16.17
CA ILE A 10 -8.12 11.43 -15.18
C ILE A 10 -8.94 12.53 -15.87
N ARG A 11 -8.42 13.14 -16.95
CA ARG A 11 -9.14 14.21 -17.68
C ARG A 11 -10.41 13.72 -18.38
N ASN A 12 -10.59 12.41 -18.55
CA ASN A 12 -11.75 11.80 -19.20
C ASN A 12 -12.57 10.89 -18.28
N SER A 13 -12.26 10.84 -16.98
CA SER A 13 -12.97 10.00 -16.02
C SER A 13 -14.06 10.79 -15.30
N PRO A 14 -15.34 10.38 -15.37
CA PRO A 14 -16.39 10.93 -14.54
C PRO A 14 -16.46 10.28 -13.14
N VAL A 15 -15.55 9.36 -12.83
CA VAL A 15 -15.50 8.60 -11.57
C VAL A 15 -14.13 8.73 -10.91
N PRO A 16 -14.03 8.48 -9.59
CA PRO A 16 -12.76 8.51 -8.88
C PRO A 16 -11.72 7.57 -9.48
N ILE A 17 -10.48 8.03 -9.58
CA ILE A 17 -9.31 7.30 -10.03
C ILE A 17 -8.42 6.99 -8.85
N GLY A 18 -8.16 5.70 -8.64
CA GLY A 18 -7.17 5.21 -7.69
C GLY A 18 -5.85 4.86 -8.35
N THR A 19 -4.78 4.93 -7.57
CA THR A 19 -3.47 4.41 -7.99
C THR A 19 -2.77 3.66 -6.86
N VAL A 20 -1.70 2.96 -7.23
CA VAL A 20 -0.74 2.38 -6.29
C VAL A 20 0.60 3.10 -6.53
N PRO A 21 0.91 4.19 -5.79
CA PRO A 21 2.02 5.08 -6.13
C PRO A 21 3.39 4.40 -6.20
N ILE A 22 3.58 3.31 -5.43
CA ILE A 22 4.84 2.56 -5.43
C ILE A 22 5.17 1.94 -6.79
N TYR A 23 4.18 1.71 -7.68
CA TYR A 23 4.44 1.18 -9.02
C TYR A 23 5.15 2.18 -9.92
N GLN A 24 4.77 3.46 -9.84
CA GLN A 24 5.46 4.50 -10.57
C GLN A 24 6.81 4.82 -9.91
N ALA A 25 6.87 4.85 -8.58
CA ALA A 25 8.12 5.04 -7.87
C ALA A 25 9.15 3.96 -8.26
N LEU A 26 8.72 2.70 -8.37
CA LEU A 26 9.56 1.60 -8.81
C LEU A 26 10.06 1.76 -10.26
N GLU A 27 9.26 2.33 -11.15
CA GLU A 27 9.66 2.61 -12.53
C GLU A 27 10.75 3.70 -12.60
N LYS A 28 10.65 4.73 -11.75
CA LYS A 28 11.68 5.79 -11.63
C LYS A 28 13.05 5.26 -11.17
N VAL A 29 13.09 4.09 -10.53
CA VAL A 29 14.33 3.37 -10.15
C VAL A 29 14.60 2.13 -11.01
N ASN A 30 14.08 2.11 -12.24
CA ASN A 30 14.31 1.05 -13.24
C ASN A 30 13.95 -0.36 -12.75
N GLY A 31 12.96 -0.50 -11.88
CA GLY A 31 12.53 -1.80 -11.35
C GLY A 31 13.36 -2.32 -10.16
N VAL A 32 14.37 -1.57 -9.70
CA VAL A 32 15.22 -1.97 -8.57
C VAL A 32 14.56 -1.53 -7.27
N ALA A 33 13.82 -2.44 -6.64
CA ALA A 33 13.07 -2.14 -5.42
C ALA A 33 13.96 -1.59 -4.31
N GLU A 34 15.21 -2.04 -4.19
CA GLU A 34 16.20 -1.66 -3.19
C GLU A 34 16.57 -0.17 -3.24
N ASP A 35 16.47 0.43 -4.43
CA ASP A 35 16.83 1.83 -4.70
C ASP A 35 15.68 2.81 -4.37
N LEU A 36 14.52 2.30 -3.93
CA LEU A 36 13.41 3.15 -3.47
C LEU A 36 13.81 3.93 -2.21
N THR A 37 13.48 5.22 -2.20
CA THR A 37 13.66 6.09 -1.03
C THR A 37 12.36 6.84 -0.71
N TRP A 38 12.28 7.38 0.50
CA TRP A 38 11.17 8.25 0.91
C TRP A 38 11.03 9.45 -0.02
N GLU A 39 12.12 10.13 -0.36
CA GLU A 39 12.11 11.35 -1.18
C GLU A 39 11.51 11.09 -2.56
N LEU A 40 11.90 9.98 -3.20
CA LEU A 40 11.38 9.61 -4.51
C LEU A 40 9.88 9.23 -4.44
N PHE A 41 9.47 8.54 -3.38
CA PHE A 41 8.08 8.20 -3.17
C PHE A 41 7.23 9.44 -2.87
N ARG A 42 7.71 10.35 -2.02
CA ARG A 42 7.11 11.65 -1.71
C ARG A 42 6.87 12.47 -2.98
N ASP A 43 7.89 12.59 -3.83
CA ASP A 43 7.76 13.33 -5.09
C ASP A 43 6.75 12.66 -6.03
N THR A 44 6.64 11.32 -5.98
CA THR A 44 5.62 10.57 -6.73
C THR A 44 4.21 10.79 -6.19
N LEU A 45 4.02 10.92 -4.87
CA LEU A 45 2.72 11.27 -4.29
C LEU A 45 2.26 12.65 -4.73
N ILE A 46 3.14 13.66 -4.63
CA ILE A 46 2.84 15.03 -5.03
C ILE A 46 2.47 15.09 -6.51
N GLU A 47 3.28 14.46 -7.37
CA GLU A 47 3.02 14.40 -8.81
C GLU A 47 1.62 13.83 -9.12
N GLN A 48 1.22 12.75 -8.43
CA GLN A 48 -0.08 12.12 -8.66
C GLN A 48 -1.25 12.92 -8.07
N ALA A 49 -1.04 13.55 -6.91
CA ALA A 49 -2.03 14.40 -6.28
C ALA A 49 -2.31 15.65 -7.14
N GLU A 50 -1.28 16.27 -7.70
CA GLU A 50 -1.41 17.40 -8.64
C GLU A 50 -2.16 17.00 -9.93
N GLN A 51 -2.02 15.75 -10.38
CA GLN A 51 -2.81 15.25 -11.52
C GLN A 51 -4.29 15.07 -11.16
N GLY A 52 -4.65 14.94 -9.89
CA GLY A 52 -6.02 14.73 -9.41
C GLY A 52 -6.38 13.26 -9.23
N VAL A 53 -5.45 12.44 -8.73
CA VAL A 53 -5.78 11.09 -8.23
C VAL A 53 -6.59 11.21 -6.94
N ASP A 54 -7.70 10.49 -6.83
CA ASP A 54 -8.65 10.62 -5.72
C ASP A 54 -8.29 9.76 -4.50
N TYR A 55 -7.64 8.61 -4.71
CA TYR A 55 -7.18 7.76 -3.61
C TYR A 55 -5.88 7.00 -3.93
N PHE A 56 -5.08 6.76 -2.89
CA PHE A 56 -3.85 6.00 -2.98
C PHE A 56 -3.92 4.69 -2.22
N THR A 57 -3.66 3.59 -2.92
CA THR A 57 -3.33 2.31 -2.28
C THR A 57 -1.89 2.34 -1.77
N ILE A 58 -1.72 2.41 -0.45
CA ILE A 58 -0.43 2.50 0.23
C ILE A 58 -0.26 1.29 1.16
N HIS A 59 0.80 0.51 0.90
CA HIS A 59 1.10 -0.73 1.62
C HIS A 59 1.95 -0.47 2.87
N ALA A 60 1.50 0.46 3.72
CA ALA A 60 2.20 0.83 4.96
C ALA A 60 2.05 -0.22 6.07
N GLY A 61 1.13 -1.18 5.93
CA GLY A 61 0.96 -2.29 6.87
C GLY A 61 1.98 -3.43 6.73
N VAL A 62 2.78 -3.45 5.67
CA VAL A 62 3.80 -4.49 5.41
C VAL A 62 5.04 -4.21 6.25
N LEU A 63 4.99 -4.56 7.52
CA LEU A 63 6.09 -4.33 8.46
C LEU A 63 7.14 -5.42 8.38
N LEU A 64 8.40 -5.06 8.63
CA LEU A 64 9.54 -5.97 8.51
C LEU A 64 9.34 -7.24 9.35
N ARG A 65 8.76 -7.10 10.55
CA ARG A 65 8.45 -8.22 11.46
C ARG A 65 7.40 -9.20 10.92
N TYR A 66 6.54 -8.79 9.99
CA TYR A 66 5.50 -9.65 9.43
C TYR A 66 5.98 -10.45 8.21
N VAL A 67 7.04 -9.99 7.52
CA VAL A 67 7.56 -10.68 6.33
C VAL A 67 7.93 -12.15 6.62
N PRO A 68 8.63 -12.51 7.73
CA PRO A 68 8.92 -13.91 8.04
C PRO A 68 7.69 -14.79 8.27
N LEU A 69 6.56 -14.22 8.69
CA LEU A 69 5.31 -14.98 8.90
C LEU A 69 4.81 -15.59 7.59
N THR A 70 5.11 -14.95 6.46
CA THR A 70 4.71 -15.44 5.13
C THR A 70 5.58 -16.58 4.60
N ALA A 71 6.69 -16.92 5.26
CA ALA A 71 7.61 -17.96 4.80
C ALA A 71 6.99 -19.37 4.79
N LYS A 72 5.92 -19.59 5.57
CA LYS A 72 5.20 -20.87 5.65
C LYS A 72 3.99 -20.95 4.70
N ARG A 73 3.66 -19.87 4.00
CA ARG A 73 2.52 -19.84 3.07
C ARG A 73 2.77 -20.71 1.86
N VAL A 74 1.68 -21.26 1.32
CA VAL A 74 1.68 -22.00 0.05
C VAL A 74 1.99 -21.07 -1.12
N THR A 75 1.43 -19.85 -1.10
CA THR A 75 1.59 -18.87 -2.19
C THR A 75 2.40 -17.63 -1.83
N GLY A 76 2.96 -17.57 -0.62
CA GLY A 76 3.80 -16.46 -0.18
C GLY A 76 3.06 -15.11 -0.15
N ILE A 77 3.75 -14.06 -0.61
CA ILE A 77 3.21 -12.71 -0.76
C ILE A 77 2.74 -12.53 -2.21
N VAL A 78 1.42 -12.43 -2.42
CA VAL A 78 0.82 -12.26 -3.75
C VAL A 78 0.48 -10.81 -4.10
N SER A 79 0.57 -9.90 -3.14
CA SER A 79 0.44 -8.46 -3.44
C SER A 79 1.68 -7.97 -4.17
N ARG A 80 1.49 -7.35 -5.34
CA ARG A 80 2.60 -6.70 -6.07
C ARG A 80 3.20 -5.56 -5.24
N GLY A 81 2.38 -4.66 -4.69
CA GLY A 81 2.87 -3.59 -3.83
C GLY A 81 3.49 -4.12 -2.54
N GLY A 82 2.85 -5.12 -1.92
CA GLY A 82 3.38 -5.74 -0.70
C GLY A 82 4.71 -6.46 -0.90
N SER A 83 4.89 -7.18 -2.01
CA SER A 83 6.15 -7.85 -2.34
C SER A 83 7.30 -6.88 -2.64
N ILE A 84 7.00 -5.72 -3.26
CA ILE A 84 7.98 -4.64 -3.43
C ILE A 84 8.46 -4.14 -2.06
N MET A 85 7.54 -3.86 -1.14
CA MET A 85 7.88 -3.37 0.19
C MET A 85 8.62 -4.42 1.04
N ALA A 86 8.20 -5.68 0.97
CA ALA A 86 8.89 -6.78 1.63
C ALA A 86 10.33 -6.93 1.11
N LYS A 87 10.54 -6.87 -0.22
CA LYS A 87 11.87 -6.91 -0.83
C LYS A 87 12.74 -5.75 -0.37
N TRP A 88 12.22 -4.52 -0.39
CA TRP A 88 12.94 -3.33 0.07
C TRP A 88 13.34 -3.44 1.55
N GLY A 89 12.42 -3.86 2.41
CA GLY A 89 12.66 -3.99 3.86
C GLY A 89 13.72 -5.04 4.18
N LEU A 90 13.68 -6.19 3.50
CA LEU A 90 14.68 -7.26 3.65
C LEU A 90 16.07 -6.83 3.13
N ALA A 91 16.14 -6.15 1.99
CA ALA A 91 17.42 -5.70 1.43
C ALA A 91 18.09 -4.66 2.32
N ASN A 92 17.32 -3.72 2.86
CA ASN A 92 17.85 -2.62 3.68
C ASN A 92 17.93 -2.95 5.18
N HIS A 93 17.33 -4.05 5.64
CA HIS A 93 17.14 -4.38 7.06
C HIS A 93 16.56 -3.19 7.86
N LYS A 94 15.58 -2.51 7.28
CA LYS A 94 14.91 -1.34 7.85
C LYS A 94 13.40 -1.53 7.85
N GLU A 95 12.73 -0.87 8.79
CA GLU A 95 11.28 -0.83 8.81
C GLU A 95 10.74 -0.10 7.58
N ASN A 96 9.56 -0.52 7.12
CA ASN A 96 8.85 0.02 5.97
C ASN A 96 8.79 1.55 6.00
N PHE A 97 9.41 2.22 5.02
CA PHE A 97 9.45 3.69 5.00
C PHE A 97 8.06 4.33 4.84
N LEU A 98 7.09 3.62 4.25
CA LEU A 98 5.70 4.09 4.18
C LEU A 98 5.06 4.14 5.56
N TYR A 99 5.46 3.23 6.46
CA TYR A 99 5.04 3.23 7.85
C TYR A 99 5.77 4.32 8.64
N THR A 100 7.08 4.44 8.50
CA THR A 100 7.86 5.40 9.30
C THR A 100 7.63 6.85 8.92
N HIS A 101 7.20 7.13 7.69
CA HIS A 101 6.86 8.46 7.19
C HIS A 101 5.34 8.67 7.06
N PHE A 102 4.52 7.86 7.74
CA PHE A 102 3.06 7.90 7.56
C PHE A 102 2.44 9.27 7.90
N ASP A 103 2.92 9.97 8.93
CA ASP A 103 2.48 11.35 9.25
C ASP A 103 2.79 12.32 8.10
N GLU A 104 3.95 12.23 7.45
CA GLU A 104 4.30 13.09 6.31
C GLU A 104 3.44 12.77 5.08
N ILE A 105 3.10 11.49 4.87
CA ILE A 105 2.16 11.07 3.82
C ILE A 105 0.77 11.70 4.09
N CYS A 106 0.31 11.71 5.34
CA CYS A 106 -0.95 12.32 5.72
C CYS A 106 -0.98 13.82 5.39
N GLU A 107 0.09 14.56 5.68
CA GLU A 107 0.17 16.00 5.35
C GLU A 107 0.06 16.27 3.84
N ILE A 108 0.71 15.43 3.01
CA ILE A 108 0.60 15.52 1.55
C ILE A 108 -0.84 15.25 1.12
N MET A 109 -1.42 14.13 1.57
CA MET A 109 -2.76 13.73 1.15
C MET A 109 -3.84 14.72 1.60
N LYS A 110 -3.70 15.31 2.80
CA LYS A 110 -4.56 16.37 3.32
C LYS A 110 -4.57 17.61 2.43
N ALA A 111 -3.42 18.00 1.89
CA ALA A 111 -3.30 19.20 1.07
C ALA A 111 -4.10 19.13 -0.24
N TYR A 112 -4.41 17.93 -0.71
CA TYR A 112 -5.11 17.67 -1.98
C TYR A 112 -6.44 16.91 -1.81
N ASP A 113 -6.86 16.62 -0.58
CA ASP A 113 -8.02 15.76 -0.27
C ASP A 113 -7.97 14.37 -0.93
N VAL A 114 -6.79 13.74 -0.92
CA VAL A 114 -6.62 12.36 -1.41
C VAL A 114 -6.95 11.39 -0.27
N SER A 115 -7.77 10.39 -0.56
CA SER A 115 -8.14 9.35 0.41
C SER A 115 -7.10 8.24 0.52
N PHE A 116 -6.89 7.71 1.73
CA PHE A 116 -6.16 6.47 1.92
C PHE A 116 -7.00 5.27 1.51
N SER A 117 -6.43 4.42 0.67
CA SER A 117 -6.76 3.00 0.59
C SER A 117 -5.62 2.24 1.25
N LEU A 118 -5.78 1.83 2.51
CA LEU A 118 -4.72 1.12 3.21
C LEU A 118 -4.61 -0.29 2.65
N GLY A 119 -3.51 -0.55 1.94
CA GLY A 119 -3.34 -1.75 1.11
C GLY A 119 -3.06 -3.01 1.91
N ASP A 120 -3.59 -4.13 1.42
CA ASP A 120 -3.49 -5.47 1.99
C ASP A 120 -2.27 -6.24 1.43
N GLY A 121 -1.07 -5.75 1.73
CA GLY A 121 0.18 -6.29 1.21
C GLY A 121 0.43 -7.75 1.55
N LEU A 122 -0.15 -8.24 2.63
CA LEU A 122 -0.07 -9.61 3.13
C LEU A 122 -1.41 -10.36 2.98
N ARG A 123 -2.28 -9.99 2.04
CA ARG A 123 -3.49 -10.78 1.74
C ARG A 123 -3.18 -12.24 1.33
N PRO A 124 -4.12 -13.19 1.55
CA PRO A 124 -3.95 -14.58 1.14
C PRO A 124 -4.09 -14.76 -0.37
N GLY A 125 -3.12 -15.45 -0.98
CA GLY A 125 -3.12 -15.83 -2.40
C GLY A 125 -3.70 -17.22 -2.68
N SER A 126 -4.02 -17.96 -1.63
CA SER A 126 -4.68 -19.26 -1.70
C SER A 126 -5.57 -19.48 -0.49
N ILE A 127 -6.55 -20.37 -0.60
CA ILE A 127 -7.42 -20.74 0.51
C ILE A 127 -6.67 -21.34 1.71
N ALA A 128 -5.47 -21.87 1.49
CA ALA A 128 -4.63 -22.45 2.54
C ALA A 128 -3.94 -21.38 3.39
N ASP A 129 -3.79 -20.17 2.84
CA ASP A 129 -3.11 -19.04 3.49
C ASP A 129 -4.11 -18.07 4.14
N ALA A 130 -5.42 -18.34 4.03
CA ALA A 130 -6.48 -17.46 4.52
C ALA A 130 -6.51 -17.38 6.06
N ASN A 131 -6.74 -16.18 6.58
CA ASN A 131 -6.86 -15.86 8.00
C ASN A 131 -5.61 -16.20 8.82
N ASP A 132 -4.43 -16.20 8.19
CA ASP A 132 -3.17 -16.48 8.88
C ASP A 132 -2.65 -15.28 9.70
N GLU A 133 -1.58 -15.54 10.47
CA GLU A 133 -0.97 -14.54 11.35
C GLU A 133 -0.42 -13.33 10.58
N ALA A 134 0.08 -13.53 9.36
CA ALA A 134 0.59 -12.43 8.53
C ALA A 134 -0.53 -11.49 8.07
N GLN A 135 -1.66 -12.05 7.64
CA GLN A 135 -2.84 -11.29 7.22
C GLN A 135 -3.40 -10.46 8.37
N PHE A 136 -3.67 -11.08 9.53
CA PHE A 136 -4.26 -10.35 10.64
C PHE A 136 -3.28 -9.41 11.35
N GLY A 137 -1.98 -9.73 11.36
CA GLY A 137 -0.95 -8.82 11.82
C GLY A 137 -0.90 -7.53 11.00
N GLU A 138 -1.02 -7.62 9.68
CA GLU A 138 -1.17 -6.43 8.83
C GLU A 138 -2.48 -5.68 9.14
N LEU A 139 -3.61 -6.39 9.22
CA LEU A 139 -4.92 -5.78 9.47
C LEU A 139 -4.96 -4.97 10.78
N GLU A 140 -4.35 -5.47 11.85
CA GLU A 140 -4.24 -4.74 13.11
C GLU A 140 -3.44 -3.43 12.94
N THR A 141 -2.32 -3.50 12.23
CA THR A 141 -1.52 -2.31 11.87
C THR A 141 -2.35 -1.32 11.03
N LEU A 142 -3.15 -1.78 10.07
CA LEU A 142 -4.00 -0.88 9.28
C LEU A 142 -5.03 -0.13 10.15
N GLY A 143 -5.53 -0.78 11.21
CA GLY A 143 -6.39 -0.15 12.21
C GLY A 143 -5.66 0.93 13.05
N GLU A 144 -4.38 0.74 13.36
CA GLU A 144 -3.53 1.77 13.96
C GLU A 144 -3.33 2.95 13.02
N LEU A 145 -2.91 2.69 11.78
CA LEU A 145 -2.66 3.71 10.75
C LEU A 145 -3.92 4.51 10.42
N THR A 146 -5.09 3.88 10.42
CA THR A 146 -6.38 4.56 10.26
C THR A 146 -6.60 5.63 11.34
N LYS A 147 -6.26 5.32 12.60
CA LYS A 147 -6.36 6.30 13.70
C LYS A 147 -5.37 7.44 13.55
N ILE A 148 -4.20 7.19 12.95
CA ILE A 148 -3.23 8.25 12.64
C ILE A 148 -3.79 9.13 11.52
N ALA A 149 -4.23 8.56 10.40
CA ALA A 149 -4.84 9.30 9.28
C ALA A 149 -6.00 10.20 9.75
N TRP A 150 -6.87 9.70 10.63
CA TRP A 150 -7.97 10.49 11.19
C TRP A 150 -7.52 11.64 12.10
N LYS A 151 -6.38 11.54 12.79
CA LYS A 151 -5.82 12.68 13.55
C LYS A 151 -5.37 13.81 12.63
N HIS A 152 -5.03 13.50 11.38
CA HIS A 152 -4.70 14.47 10.34
C HIS A 152 -5.92 14.90 9.52
N ASP A 153 -7.13 14.46 9.85
CA ASP A 153 -8.36 14.67 9.07
C ASP A 153 -8.29 14.09 7.63
N VAL A 154 -7.55 13.01 7.42
CA VAL A 154 -7.45 12.33 6.12
C VAL A 154 -8.44 11.16 6.06
N GLN A 155 -9.21 11.11 4.97
CA GLN A 155 -10.18 10.05 4.69
C GLN A 155 -9.48 8.69 4.53
N CYS A 156 -10.10 7.60 5.00
CA CYS A 156 -9.47 6.28 4.98
C CYS A 156 -10.47 5.16 4.73
N MET A 157 -10.09 4.21 3.87
CA MET A 157 -10.69 2.89 3.71
C MET A 157 -9.61 1.82 3.83
N ILE A 158 -10.00 0.58 4.15
CA ILE A 158 -9.10 -0.55 4.37
C ILE A 158 -9.35 -1.59 3.27
N GLU A 159 -8.28 -2.01 2.58
CA GLU A 159 -8.33 -3.13 1.66
C GLU A 159 -8.35 -4.46 2.44
N GLY A 160 -9.07 -5.45 1.91
CA GLY A 160 -9.32 -6.72 2.58
C GLY A 160 -8.93 -7.91 1.72
N PRO A 161 -8.97 -9.12 2.28
CA PRO A 161 -8.35 -10.31 1.71
C PRO A 161 -8.84 -10.71 0.32
N GLY A 162 -8.01 -11.52 -0.33
CA GLY A 162 -8.30 -12.19 -1.59
C GLY A 162 -8.93 -13.57 -1.40
N HIS A 163 -8.11 -14.61 -1.42
CA HIS A 163 -8.59 -15.99 -1.51
C HIS A 163 -9.06 -16.51 -0.14
N VAL A 164 -10.37 -16.45 0.13
CA VAL A 164 -10.96 -16.88 1.41
C VAL A 164 -12.10 -17.89 1.18
N PRO A 165 -12.10 -19.07 1.82
CA PRO A 165 -13.21 -20.00 1.72
C PRO A 165 -14.41 -19.53 2.55
N MET A 166 -15.64 -19.88 2.12
CA MET A 166 -16.88 -19.28 2.65
C MET A 166 -17.01 -19.30 4.18
N GLN A 167 -16.57 -20.38 4.83
CA GLN A 167 -16.65 -20.54 6.29
C GLN A 167 -15.74 -19.58 7.07
N LEU A 168 -14.76 -18.95 6.42
CA LEU A 168 -13.82 -18.01 7.02
C LEU A 168 -14.16 -16.54 6.72
N ILE A 169 -15.13 -16.27 5.82
CA ILE A 169 -15.46 -14.90 5.40
C ILE A 169 -15.93 -14.05 6.58
N LYS A 170 -16.73 -14.59 7.50
CA LYS A 170 -17.34 -13.82 8.60
C LYS A 170 -16.34 -13.36 9.67
N GLU A 171 -15.21 -14.06 9.79
CA GLU A 171 -14.14 -13.70 10.73
C GLU A 171 -13.30 -12.52 10.23
N ASN A 172 -13.25 -12.31 8.91
CA ASN A 172 -12.67 -11.13 8.28
C ASN A 172 -13.62 -9.93 8.42
#